data_AF-A0A7H9ARE2-F1
#
_entry.id   AF-A0A7H9ARE2-F1
#
_cell.length_a   1.000
_cell.length_b   1.000
_cell.length_c   1.000
_cell.angle_alpha   90.00
_cell.angle_beta   90.00
_cell.angle_gamma   90.00
#
_symmetry.space_group_name_H-M   'P 1'
#
loop_
_entity.id
_entity.type
_entity.pdbx_description
1 polymer ?
#
loop_
_entity_poly.entity_id
_entity_poly.type
_entity_poly.pdbx_seq_one_letter_code
_entity_poly.pdbx_strand_id
1 'polypeptide(L)'
;MLNPTETKKALTKFARNVVKASRNELKSQKKNTSGKLSKSIDFDLQVFKNSFGLSFEMEDYGQFQNSGVSGFLKKYDTPFSYTDKYPPGKKLDKWIVKKGIAPKDKKGRFISRKSLQFLISRKIFFYGIKPSLFFTKPFEKAFKNLPNEVIEAFALDTENFLKSTLKND
;
A
#
# COMPACT_ATOMS: atom_id res chain seq x y z
N MET A 1 36.56 8.74 -4.03
CA MET A 1 35.62 8.42 -2.93
C MET A 1 34.63 7.37 -3.42
N LEU A 2 34.20 6.44 -2.56
CA LEU A 2 33.20 5.42 -2.92
C LEU A 2 31.90 6.09 -3.41
N ASN A 3 31.43 5.69 -4.59
CA ASN A 3 30.18 6.18 -5.18
C ASN A 3 29.16 5.02 -5.18
N PRO A 4 28.07 5.09 -4.39
CA PRO A 4 27.15 3.96 -4.16
C PRO A 4 26.15 3.77 -5.32
N THR A 5 26.67 3.55 -6.53
CA THR A 5 25.85 3.49 -7.76
C THR A 5 25.08 2.19 -7.86
N GLU A 6 25.74 1.06 -7.61
CA GLU A 6 25.10 -0.26 -7.62
C GLU A 6 24.14 -0.38 -6.42
N THR A 7 24.54 0.11 -5.25
CA THR A 7 23.68 0.15 -4.06
C THR A 7 22.39 0.94 -4.34
N LYS A 8 22.50 2.12 -4.98
CA LYS A 8 21.32 2.91 -5.39
C LYS A 8 20.43 2.14 -6.37
N LYS A 9 21.02 1.41 -7.32
CA LYS A 9 20.26 0.58 -8.28
C LYS A 9 19.51 -0.55 -7.58
N ALA A 10 20.16 -1.26 -6.64
CA ALA A 10 19.53 -2.33 -5.87
C ALA A 10 18.34 -1.81 -5.04
N LEU A 11 18.53 -0.73 -4.29
CA LEU A 11 17.47 -0.09 -3.50
C LEU A 11 16.31 0.41 -4.39
N THR A 12 16.62 0.99 -5.55
CA THR A 12 15.62 1.43 -6.53
C THR A 12 14.82 0.26 -7.08
N LYS A 13 15.49 -0.85 -7.40
CA LYS A 13 14.84 -2.07 -7.91
C LYS A 13 13.91 -2.66 -6.86
N PHE A 14 14.36 -2.76 -5.61
CA PHE A 14 13.54 -3.16 -4.49
C PHE A 14 12.29 -2.29 -4.34
N ALA A 15 12.44 -0.97 -4.29
CA ALA A 15 11.32 -0.06 -4.11
C ALA A 15 10.30 -0.15 -5.26
N ARG A 16 10.77 -0.18 -6.51
CA ARG A 16 9.91 -0.39 -7.70
C ARG A 16 9.15 -1.71 -7.64
N ASN A 17 9.80 -2.78 -7.18
CA ASN A 17 9.16 -4.08 -7.03
C ASN A 17 8.05 -4.04 -5.98
N VAL A 18 8.29 -3.41 -4.83
CA VAL A 18 7.27 -3.22 -3.77
C VAL A 18 6.09 -2.41 -4.29
N VAL A 19 6.32 -1.27 -4.95
CA VAL A 19 5.26 -0.43 -5.52
C VAL A 19 4.44 -1.20 -6.56
N LYS A 20 5.11 -1.87 -7.51
CA LYS A 20 4.45 -2.64 -8.57
C LYS A 20 3.58 -3.77 -7.99
N ALA A 21 4.15 -4.55 -7.07
CA ALA A 21 3.44 -5.65 -6.43
C ALA A 21 2.25 -5.15 -5.59
N SER A 22 2.39 -4.03 -4.88
CA SER A 22 1.30 -3.42 -4.11
C SER A 22 0.14 -2.96 -4.98
N ARG A 23 0.44 -2.34 -6.13
CA ARG A 23 -0.57 -1.95 -7.13
C ARG A 23 -1.32 -3.16 -7.68
N ASN A 24 -0.60 -4.25 -7.96
CA ASN A 24 -1.17 -5.50 -8.44
C ASN A 24 -2.08 -6.15 -7.39
N GLU A 25 -1.68 -6.13 -6.12
CA GLU A 25 -2.46 -6.69 -5.02
C GLU A 25 -3.78 -5.95 -4.80
N LEU A 26 -3.78 -4.61 -4.92
CA LEU A 26 -5.04 -3.84 -4.91
C LEU A 26 -5.99 -4.20 -6.06
N LYS A 27 -5.43 -4.48 -7.24
CA LYS A 27 -6.19 -4.87 -8.43
C LYS A 27 -6.75 -6.28 -8.27
N SER A 28 -5.93 -7.26 -7.85
CA SER A 28 -6.33 -8.66 -7.67
C SER A 28 -7.44 -8.80 -6.63
N GLN A 29 -7.35 -8.05 -5.53
CA GLN A 29 -8.37 -8.04 -4.47
C GLN A 29 -9.62 -7.20 -4.79
N LYS A 30 -9.74 -6.65 -6.01
CA LYS A 30 -10.87 -5.78 -6.42
C LYS A 30 -11.07 -4.56 -5.50
N LYS A 31 -10.02 -4.13 -4.79
CA LYS A 31 -10.00 -2.94 -3.92
C LYS A 31 -9.60 -1.66 -4.67
N ASN A 32 -9.20 -1.76 -5.93
CA ASN A 32 -8.82 -0.60 -6.75
C ASN A 32 -9.99 0.09 -7.48
N THR A 33 -10.97 0.61 -6.73
CA THR A 33 -12.24 1.13 -7.33
C THR A 33 -12.05 2.41 -8.15
N SER A 34 -11.30 3.37 -7.62
CA SER A 34 -11.07 4.67 -8.27
C SER A 34 -9.72 4.78 -8.97
N GLY A 35 -8.82 3.81 -8.76
CA GLY A 35 -7.41 3.95 -9.16
C GLY A 35 -6.57 4.81 -8.20
N LYS A 36 -7.20 5.69 -7.40
CA LYS A 36 -6.49 6.75 -6.64
C LYS A 36 -5.39 6.17 -5.74
N LEU A 37 -5.75 5.25 -4.84
CA LEU A 37 -4.77 4.61 -3.95
C LEU A 37 -3.65 3.92 -4.73
N SER A 38 -3.97 3.15 -5.78
CA SER A 38 -2.92 2.46 -6.55
C SER A 38 -1.96 3.44 -7.23
N LYS A 39 -2.47 4.57 -7.73
CA LYS A 39 -1.67 5.57 -8.44
C LYS A 39 -0.81 6.41 -7.50
N SER A 40 -1.24 6.59 -6.25
CA SER A 40 -0.50 7.35 -5.24
C SER A 40 0.62 6.58 -4.57
N ILE A 41 0.69 5.24 -4.70
CA ILE A 41 1.78 4.47 -4.09
C ILE A 41 3.08 4.82 -4.81
N ASP A 42 4.02 5.42 -4.10
CA ASP A 42 5.34 5.78 -4.60
C ASP A 42 6.43 5.61 -3.52
N PHE A 43 7.66 5.97 -3.84
CA PHE A 43 8.79 5.94 -2.92
C PHE A 43 9.74 7.12 -3.11
N ASP A 44 10.37 7.55 -2.01
CA ASP A 44 11.51 8.46 -2.03
C ASP A 44 12.77 7.72 -1.60
N LEU A 45 13.82 7.80 -2.44
CA LEU A 45 15.11 7.16 -2.21
C LEU A 45 16.22 8.19 -2.23
N GLN A 46 16.84 8.39 -1.08
CA GLN A 46 18.00 9.24 -0.88
C GLN A 46 19.21 8.37 -0.57
N VAL A 47 20.27 8.50 -1.37
CA VAL A 47 21.52 7.76 -1.16
C VAL A 47 22.64 8.77 -0.97
N PHE A 48 23.24 8.73 0.20
CA PHE A 48 24.39 9.52 0.59
C PHE A 48 25.64 8.63 0.61
N LYS A 49 26.79 9.24 0.90
CA LYS A 49 28.09 8.54 0.91
C LYS A 49 28.14 7.35 1.86
N ASN A 50 27.57 7.49 3.06
CA ASN A 50 27.65 6.49 4.14
C ASN A 50 26.27 6.06 4.67
N SER A 51 25.18 6.49 4.02
CA SER A 51 23.83 6.23 4.49
C SER A 51 22.85 6.28 3.34
N PHE A 52 21.68 5.70 3.55
CA PHE A 52 20.55 5.83 2.64
C PHE A 52 19.26 5.94 3.44
N GLY A 53 18.28 6.64 2.86
CA GLY A 53 16.91 6.70 3.33
C GLY A 53 15.99 6.21 2.22
N LEU A 54 15.12 5.24 2.54
CA LEU A 54 14.05 4.80 1.66
C LEU A 54 12.73 4.93 2.41
N SER A 55 11.82 5.73 1.86
CA SER A 55 10.47 5.87 2.38
C SER A 55 9.44 5.52 1.30
N PHE A 56 8.28 5.04 1.71
CA PHE A 56 7.15 4.78 0.83
C PHE A 56 6.02 5.71 1.20
N GLU A 57 5.35 6.23 0.19
CA GLU A 57 4.23 7.13 0.35
C GLU A 57 3.01 6.62 -0.41
N MET A 58 1.83 6.96 0.10
CA MET A 58 0.54 6.70 -0.52
C MET A 58 -0.50 7.57 0.18
N GLU A 59 -1.71 7.67 -0.39
CA GLU A 59 -2.82 8.34 0.27
C GLU A 59 -3.06 7.81 1.69
N ASP A 60 -3.30 8.71 2.64
CA ASP A 60 -3.41 8.40 4.09
C ASP A 60 -4.36 7.25 4.40
N TYR A 61 -5.47 7.14 3.65
CA TYR A 61 -6.45 6.07 3.88
C TYR A 61 -5.94 4.68 3.48
N GLY A 62 -4.80 4.61 2.80
CA GLY A 62 -4.10 3.38 2.46
C GLY A 62 -3.76 2.54 3.69
N GLN A 63 -3.39 3.18 4.81
CA GLN A 63 -3.09 2.46 6.06
C GLN A 63 -4.29 1.66 6.57
N PHE A 64 -5.51 2.23 6.51
CA PHE A 64 -6.74 1.55 6.93
C PHE A 64 -7.13 0.41 5.98
N GLN A 65 -6.79 0.52 4.69
CA GLN A 65 -7.01 -0.57 3.74
C GLN A 65 -6.01 -1.70 3.98
N ASN A 66 -4.74 -1.36 4.16
CA ASN A 66 -3.65 -2.31 4.37
C ASN A 66 -3.85 -3.08 5.67
N SER A 67 -3.87 -2.37 6.80
CA SER A 67 -3.94 -2.94 8.14
C SER A 67 -5.37 -3.33 8.54
N GLY A 68 -6.39 -2.83 7.83
CA GLY A 68 -7.79 -3.05 8.19
C GLY A 68 -8.23 -2.16 9.36
N VAL A 69 -9.52 -2.20 9.66
CA VAL A 69 -10.15 -1.47 10.77
C VAL A 69 -11.10 -2.41 11.47
N SER A 70 -10.95 -2.59 12.77
CA SER A 70 -11.88 -3.36 13.60
C SER A 70 -13.26 -2.72 13.61
N GLY A 71 -14.28 -3.55 13.42
CA GLY A 71 -15.66 -3.17 13.66
C GLY A 71 -16.02 -3.26 15.14
N PHE A 72 -17.23 -2.83 15.46
CA PHE A 72 -17.78 -2.96 16.80
C PHE A 72 -17.91 -4.44 17.21
N LEU A 73 -18.46 -5.30 16.34
CA LEU A 73 -18.64 -6.74 16.58
C LEU A 73 -17.44 -7.57 16.14
N LYS A 74 -16.86 -7.26 14.97
CA LYS A 74 -15.74 -8.04 14.42
C LYS A 74 -14.42 -7.31 14.60
N LYS A 75 -13.48 -7.95 15.29
CA LYS A 75 -12.13 -7.42 15.49
C LYS A 75 -11.13 -8.01 14.48
N TYR A 76 -10.10 -7.22 14.17
CA TYR A 76 -8.92 -7.62 13.41
C TYR A 76 -7.68 -7.23 14.21
N ASP A 77 -6.54 -7.82 13.87
CA ASP A 77 -5.23 -7.41 14.39
C ASP A 77 -4.79 -6.09 13.72
N THR A 78 -5.23 -4.97 14.30
CA THR A 78 -5.01 -3.62 13.77
C THR A 78 -5.19 -2.59 14.89
N PRO A 79 -4.43 -1.48 14.89
CA PRO A 79 -4.61 -0.40 15.86
C PRO A 79 -5.90 0.42 15.62
N PHE A 80 -6.58 0.22 14.48
CA PHE A 80 -7.74 1.02 14.10
C PHE A 80 -9.06 0.33 14.48
N SER A 81 -9.97 1.04 15.14
CA SER A 81 -11.31 0.49 15.46
C SER A 81 -12.40 1.55 15.32
N TYR A 82 -13.57 1.11 14.89
CA TYR A 82 -14.82 1.83 15.14
C TYR A 82 -15.23 1.64 16.62
N THR A 83 -15.63 2.73 17.28
CA THR A 83 -16.14 2.73 18.66
C THR A 83 -17.63 3.05 18.67
N ASP A 84 -17.98 4.32 18.46
CA ASP A 84 -19.33 4.83 18.76
C ASP A 84 -19.96 5.55 17.55
N LYS A 85 -19.14 5.88 16.54
CA LYS A 85 -19.56 6.65 15.37
C LYS A 85 -19.55 5.83 14.10
N TYR A 86 -20.68 5.84 13.40
CA TYR A 86 -20.81 5.29 12.06
C TYR A 86 -19.97 6.08 11.04
N PRO A 87 -19.37 5.42 10.03
CA PRO A 87 -18.69 6.12 8.96
C PRO A 87 -19.71 6.97 8.15
N PRO A 88 -19.38 8.22 7.77
CA PRO A 88 -20.34 9.09 7.08
C PRO A 88 -20.80 8.52 5.73
N GLY A 89 -22.09 8.22 5.61
CA GLY A 89 -22.66 7.63 4.38
C GLY A 89 -22.41 8.46 3.11
N LYS A 90 -22.35 9.79 3.23
CA LYS A 90 -22.01 10.71 2.12
C LYS A 90 -20.65 10.40 1.48
N LYS A 91 -19.66 9.94 2.25
CA LYS A 91 -18.33 9.60 1.73
C LYS A 91 -18.33 8.29 0.93
N LEU A 92 -19.36 7.46 1.09
CA LEU A 92 -19.52 6.21 0.36
C LEU A 92 -20.17 6.40 -1.02
N ASP A 93 -20.84 7.52 -1.27
CA ASP A 93 -21.71 7.69 -2.44
C ASP A 93 -21.00 7.41 -3.77
N LYS A 94 -19.90 8.12 -4.03
CA LYS A 94 -19.07 7.94 -5.23
C LYS A 94 -18.54 6.51 -5.37
N TRP A 95 -18.24 5.86 -4.25
CA TRP A 95 -17.77 4.47 -4.25
C TRP A 95 -18.91 3.49 -4.61
N ILE A 96 -20.11 3.69 -4.05
CA ILE A 96 -21.30 2.89 -4.34
C ILE A 96 -21.67 2.98 -5.81
N VAL A 97 -21.66 4.19 -6.39
CA VAL A 97 -21.90 4.42 -7.82
C VAL A 97 -20.87 3.69 -8.68
N LYS A 98 -19.56 3.86 -8.40
CA LYS A 98 -18.50 3.18 -9.15
C LYS A 98 -18.55 1.66 -9.03
N LYS A 99 -19.07 1.13 -7.92
CA LYS A 99 -19.28 -0.32 -7.72
C LYS A 99 -20.57 -0.83 -8.33
N GLY A 100 -21.44 0.02 -8.88
CA GLY A 100 -22.71 -0.39 -9.46
C GLY A 100 -23.67 -1.03 -8.46
N ILE A 101 -23.57 -0.71 -7.17
CA ILE A 101 -24.40 -1.33 -6.14
C ILE A 101 -25.78 -0.69 -6.18
N ALA A 102 -26.78 -1.45 -6.64
CA ALA A 102 -28.18 -1.02 -6.75
C ALA A 102 -29.15 -2.17 -6.44
N PRO A 103 -29.23 -2.65 -5.18
CA PRO A 103 -30.13 -3.74 -4.82
C PRO A 103 -31.59 -3.29 -4.90
N LYS A 104 -32.48 -4.26 -5.13
CA LYS A 104 -33.93 -4.09 -5.19
C LYS A 104 -34.59 -4.62 -3.91
N ASP A 105 -35.73 -4.04 -3.55
CA ASP A 105 -36.58 -4.52 -2.47
C ASP A 105 -37.32 -5.81 -2.90
N LYS A 106 -38.08 -6.40 -1.98
CA LYS A 106 -38.89 -7.60 -2.25
C LYS A 106 -39.94 -7.40 -3.35
N LYS A 107 -40.28 -6.16 -3.69
CA LYS A 107 -41.23 -5.79 -4.75
C LYS A 107 -40.52 -5.44 -6.07
N GLY A 108 -39.21 -5.66 -6.18
CA GLY A 108 -38.44 -5.39 -7.38
C GLY A 108 -38.05 -3.92 -7.60
N ARG A 109 -38.31 -3.03 -6.63
CA ARG A 109 -38.01 -1.59 -6.72
C ARG A 109 -36.62 -1.30 -6.17
N PHE A 110 -35.87 -0.40 -6.79
CA PHE A 110 -34.56 -0.01 -6.25
C PHE A 110 -34.68 0.64 -4.87
N ILE A 111 -33.79 0.27 -3.95
CA ILE A 111 -33.74 0.95 -2.66
C ILE A 111 -33.19 2.38 -2.82
N SER A 112 -33.64 3.29 -1.96
CA SER A 112 -33.16 4.67 -2.01
C SER A 112 -31.65 4.74 -1.75
N ARG A 113 -30.96 5.68 -2.40
CA ARG A 113 -29.51 5.90 -2.23
C ARG A 113 -29.14 6.15 -0.76
N LYS A 114 -29.96 6.93 -0.05
CA LYS A 114 -29.77 7.25 1.38
C LYS A 114 -29.88 6.00 2.26
N SER A 115 -30.89 5.15 2.02
CA SER A 115 -31.03 3.89 2.73
C SER A 115 -29.86 2.94 2.46
N LEU A 116 -29.40 2.85 1.21
CA LEU A 116 -28.24 2.04 0.84
C LEU A 116 -26.95 2.52 1.53
N GLN A 117 -26.69 3.83 1.52
CA GLN A 117 -25.55 4.44 2.22
C GLN A 117 -25.58 4.13 3.72
N PHE A 118 -26.75 4.23 4.36
CA PHE A 118 -26.92 3.89 5.78
C PHE A 118 -26.64 2.41 6.05
N LEU A 119 -27.17 1.49 5.24
CA LEU A 119 -26.95 0.06 5.40
C LEU A 119 -25.47 -0.32 5.26
N ILE A 120 -24.77 0.25 4.26
CA ILE A 120 -23.33 0.00 4.06
C ILE A 120 -22.52 0.60 5.22
N SER A 121 -22.84 1.83 5.61
CA SER A 121 -22.19 2.48 6.76
C SER A 121 -22.35 1.66 8.04
N ARG A 122 -23.57 1.19 8.32
CA ARG A 122 -23.87 0.30 9.45
C ARG A 122 -23.07 -1.00 9.38
N LYS A 123 -22.98 -1.62 8.21
CA LYS A 123 -22.19 -2.85 8.02
C LYS A 123 -20.69 -2.61 8.27
N ILE A 124 -20.13 -1.51 7.77
CA ILE A 124 -18.72 -1.16 8.00
C ILE A 124 -18.47 -0.89 9.48
N PHE A 125 -19.36 -0.19 10.18
CA PHE A 125 -19.21 0.03 11.61
C PHE A 125 -19.17 -1.28 12.41
N PHE A 126 -20.09 -2.21 12.17
CA PHE A 126 -20.14 -3.45 12.93
C PHE A 126 -19.05 -4.45 12.56
N TYR A 127 -18.70 -4.57 11.28
CA TYR A 127 -17.79 -5.62 10.79
C TYR A 127 -16.41 -5.11 10.41
N GLY A 128 -16.22 -3.80 10.42
CA GLY A 128 -14.97 -3.14 10.08
C GLY A 128 -14.59 -3.23 8.61
N ILE A 129 -13.32 -2.94 8.35
CA ILE A 129 -12.65 -3.10 7.06
C ILE A 129 -11.67 -4.25 7.21
N LYS A 130 -11.87 -5.33 6.44
CA LYS A 130 -10.93 -6.45 6.45
C LYS A 130 -9.55 -6.02 5.93
N PRO A 131 -8.44 -6.33 6.64
CA PRO A 131 -7.08 -6.05 6.19
C PRO A 131 -6.84 -6.65 4.80
N SER A 132 -6.35 -5.85 3.84
CA SER A 132 -5.87 -6.41 2.56
C SER A 132 -4.42 -6.82 2.60
N LEU A 133 -3.63 -6.22 3.50
CA LEU A 133 -2.17 -6.38 3.54
C LEU A 133 -1.53 -6.13 2.16
N PHE A 134 -2.13 -5.21 1.39
CA PHE A 134 -1.78 -5.00 -0.01
C PHE A 134 -0.38 -4.42 -0.18
N PHE A 135 0.15 -3.75 0.86
CA PHE A 135 1.50 -3.21 0.89
C PHE A 135 2.42 -4.08 1.75
N THR A 136 1.96 -4.48 2.95
CA THR A 136 2.75 -5.30 3.89
C THR A 136 3.25 -6.58 3.24
N LYS A 137 2.39 -7.35 2.58
CA LYS A 137 2.79 -8.62 1.97
C LYS A 137 3.82 -8.43 0.84
N PRO A 138 3.62 -7.52 -0.13
CA PRO A 138 4.65 -7.19 -1.11
C PRO A 138 5.97 -6.72 -0.52
N PHE A 139 5.92 -5.86 0.50
CA PHE A 139 7.10 -5.35 1.18
C PHE A 139 7.89 -6.49 1.82
N GLU A 140 7.27 -7.27 2.70
CA GLU A 140 7.91 -8.41 3.38
C GLU A 140 8.49 -9.41 2.37
N LYS A 141 7.75 -9.70 1.30
CA LYS A 141 8.21 -10.61 0.25
C LYS A 141 9.48 -10.09 -0.43
N ALA A 142 9.52 -8.81 -0.80
CA ALA A 142 10.69 -8.20 -1.43
C ALA A 142 11.85 -8.05 -0.43
N PHE A 143 11.54 -7.78 0.84
CA PHE A 143 12.52 -7.50 1.88
C PHE A 143 13.38 -8.71 2.21
N LYS A 144 12.86 -9.94 2.04
CA LYS A 144 13.62 -11.19 2.24
C LYS A 144 14.92 -11.25 1.43
N ASN A 145 14.93 -10.70 0.22
CA ASN A 145 16.10 -10.73 -0.66
C ASN A 145 16.95 -9.46 -0.56
N LEU A 146 16.39 -8.38 0.01
CA LEU A 146 17.03 -7.07 0.03
C LEU A 146 18.41 -7.07 0.69
N PRO A 147 18.65 -7.73 1.85
CA PRO A 147 19.97 -7.74 2.48
C PRO A 147 21.07 -8.27 1.55
N ASN A 148 20.82 -9.40 0.89
CA ASN A 148 21.78 -10.00 -0.03
C ASN A 148 22.00 -9.10 -1.26
N GLU A 149 20.92 -8.60 -1.87
CA GLU A 149 21.00 -7.70 -3.03
C GLU A 149 21.78 -6.41 -2.71
N VAL A 150 21.65 -5.87 -1.49
CA VAL A 150 22.39 -4.68 -1.05
C VAL A 150 23.85 -5.01 -0.76
N ILE A 151 24.16 -6.14 -0.13
CA ILE A 151 25.55 -6.57 0.12
C ILE A 151 26.30 -6.78 -1.19
N GLU A 152 25.71 -7.50 -2.13
CA GLU A 152 26.31 -7.73 -3.46
C GLU A 152 26.55 -6.41 -4.20
N ALA A 153 25.55 -5.52 -4.18
CA ALA A 153 25.68 -4.21 -4.80
C ALA A 153 26.76 -3.33 -4.15
N PHE A 154 26.84 -3.34 -2.82
CA PHE A 154 27.89 -2.62 -2.10
C PHE A 154 29.28 -3.19 -2.40
N ALA A 155 29.43 -4.51 -2.47
CA ALA A 155 30.68 -5.15 -2.86
C ALA A 155 31.13 -4.70 -4.26
N LEU A 156 30.21 -4.64 -5.23
CA LEU A 156 30.50 -4.11 -6.58
C LEU A 156 30.91 -2.63 -6.55
N ASP A 157 30.25 -1.81 -5.74
CA ASP A 157 30.65 -0.40 -5.56
C ASP A 157 32.09 -0.32 -5.02
N THR A 158 32.45 -1.15 -4.04
CA THR A 158 33.82 -1.18 -3.48
C THR A 158 34.87 -1.67 -4.48
N GLU A 159 34.56 -2.70 -5.26
CA GLU A 159 35.46 -3.22 -6.30
C GLU A 159 35.70 -2.18 -7.39
N ASN A 160 34.65 -1.50 -7.85
CA ASN A 160 34.75 -0.41 -8.82
C ASN A 160 35.60 0.74 -8.29
N PHE A 161 35.44 1.08 -7.01
CA PHE A 161 36.27 2.09 -6.36
C PHE A 161 37.75 1.69 -6.36
N LEU A 162 38.09 0.47 -5.89
CA LEU A 162 39.47 -0.03 -5.87
C LEU A 162 40.10 -0.09 -7.27
N LYS A 163 39.35 -0.57 -8.27
CA LYS A 163 39.80 -0.57 -9.67
C LYS A 163 40.10 0.83 -10.20
N SER A 164 39.28 1.82 -9.82
CA SER A 164 39.47 3.21 -10.25
C SER A 164 40.68 3.86 -9.58
N THR A 165 41.00 3.49 -8.34
CA THR A 165 42.18 4.03 -7.64
C THR A 165 43.47 3.38 -8.13
N LEU A 166 43.46 2.07 -8.41
CA LEU A 166 44.66 1.32 -8.82
C LEU A 166 45.01 1.46 -10.31
N LYS A 167 44.09 1.94 -11.16
CA LYS A 167 44.34 2.21 -12.59
C LYS A 167 44.90 3.61 -12.87
N ASN A 168 44.91 4.48 -11.87
CA ASN A 168 45.38 5.87 -12.00
C ASN A 168 46.83 6.04 -11.51
N ASP A 169 47.53 4.92 -11.25
CA ASP A 169 48.99 4.82 -11.08
C ASP A 169 49.56 4.03 -12.28
#